data_AF-A0A7S3MSV9-F1
#
_entry.id   AF-A0A7S3MSV9-F1
#
_cell.length_a   1.000
_cell.length_b   1.000
_cell.length_c   1.000
_cell.angle_alpha   90.00
_cell.angle_beta   90.00
_cell.angle_gamma   90.00
#
_symmetry.space_group_name_H-M   'P 1'
#
loop_
_entity.id
_entity.type
_entity.pdbx_description
1 polymer ?
#
loop_
_entity_poly.entity_id
_entity_poly.type
_entity_poly.pdbx_seq_one_letter_code
_entity_poly.pdbx_strand_id
1 'polypeptide(L)'
;VFRCEAIKGGPLDAFFKNVTRTETPTCAEANEYLAEDRIMCLEIYTKIGCGFNLAYVPDAKAFTDAPPDMMTLMKQRRRWMNGAFFGTKKVIGNIVHMISCKRTKHGCCNKCMMVFFMIFMVANYTLQFFIVGALFAATYAFYDQVFATVFDGNWALKESYQNGVVMLLFAYVYVFLIVMVLILSLALPLEKARAWFNIVTVAFGFLTALSVFGMVFYLITSGFFPHEKEYNEGMKEWIPKDETNFSVLVLAGVIMLSIYVVPMILRPVDFLSNLGGYIVGLFTYILLIPMYINVFSIYAFCNLHDVSWGNRPTTTTTGTEAFSANKQVQMQTEHNYQ
;
A
#
# COMPACT_ATOMS: atom_id res chain seq x y z
N VAL A 1 -15.84 -3.20 16.88
CA VAL A 1 -17.21 -2.77 17.31
C VAL A 1 -17.06 -1.68 18.35
N PHE A 2 -17.77 -0.56 18.20
CA PHE A 2 -17.70 0.55 19.15
C PHE A 2 -18.68 0.36 20.31
N ARG A 3 -18.30 0.80 21.51
CA ARG A 3 -19.23 0.88 22.64
C ARG A 3 -20.17 2.06 22.44
N CYS A 4 -21.47 1.87 22.73
CA CYS A 4 -22.49 2.89 22.56
C CYS A 4 -22.15 4.21 23.30
N GLU A 5 -21.59 4.12 24.50
CA GLU A 5 -21.13 5.27 25.28
C GLU A 5 -20.03 6.09 24.58
N ALA A 6 -19.13 5.42 23.86
CA ALA A 6 -18.01 6.06 23.19
C ALA A 6 -18.49 6.91 22.01
N ILE A 7 -19.45 6.40 21.24
CA ILE A 7 -19.92 7.04 20.00
C ILE A 7 -20.90 8.19 20.22
N LYS A 8 -21.67 8.21 21.33
CA LYS A 8 -22.68 9.26 21.56
C LYS A 8 -22.10 10.68 21.55
N GLY A 9 -22.85 11.61 20.95
CA GLY A 9 -22.49 13.03 20.81
C GLY A 9 -21.57 13.28 19.62
N GLY A 10 -20.54 14.10 19.82
CA GLY A 10 -19.63 14.56 18.77
C GLY A 10 -19.14 13.49 17.78
N PRO A 11 -18.73 12.27 18.21
CA PRO A 11 -18.28 11.24 17.26
C PRO A 11 -19.37 10.76 16.29
N LEU A 12 -20.62 10.67 16.74
CA LEU A 12 -21.74 10.27 15.89
C LEU A 12 -22.15 11.41 14.95
N ASP A 13 -22.15 12.65 15.45
CA ASP A 13 -22.43 13.84 14.65
C ASP A 13 -21.40 14.00 13.52
N ALA A 14 -20.11 13.80 13.84
CA ALA A 14 -19.03 13.83 12.87
C ALA A 14 -19.14 12.73 11.82
N PHE A 15 -19.58 11.52 12.21
CA PHE A 15 -19.81 10.41 11.28
C PHE A 15 -20.95 10.69 10.30
N PHE A 16 -22.08 11.22 10.79
CA PHE A 16 -23.22 11.56 9.97
C PHE A 16 -23.13 12.93 9.30
N LYS A 17 -22.04 13.68 9.48
CA LYS A 17 -21.83 14.99 8.86
C LYS A 17 -22.09 14.98 7.36
N ASN A 18 -21.73 13.90 6.67
CA ASN A 18 -21.95 13.76 5.24
C ASN A 18 -23.40 13.66 4.82
N VAL A 19 -24.25 13.16 5.72
CA VAL A 19 -25.68 12.97 5.53
C VAL A 19 -26.46 14.21 5.97
N THR A 20 -25.96 14.95 6.96
CA THR A 20 -26.63 16.11 7.55
C THR A 20 -26.18 17.45 6.98
N ARG A 21 -25.05 17.50 6.25
CA ARG A 21 -24.56 18.75 5.66
C ARG A 21 -25.48 19.29 4.57
N THR A 22 -25.61 20.60 4.54
CA THR A 22 -26.33 21.35 3.48
C THR A 22 -25.39 21.82 2.36
N GLU A 23 -24.11 21.98 2.67
CA GLU A 23 -23.06 22.49 1.78
C GLU A 23 -22.37 21.36 1.00
N THR A 24 -21.91 21.67 -0.21
CA THR A 24 -21.11 20.73 -1.01
C THR A 24 -19.70 20.60 -0.45
N PRO A 25 -19.21 19.38 -0.15
CA PRO A 25 -17.87 19.20 0.38
C PRO A 25 -16.78 19.57 -0.62
N THR A 26 -15.64 20.04 -0.10
CA THR A 26 -14.42 20.13 -0.90
C THR A 26 -13.93 18.75 -1.31
N CYS A 27 -13.14 18.63 -2.39
CA CYS A 27 -12.58 17.35 -2.83
C CYS A 27 -11.79 16.63 -1.71
N ALA A 28 -11.01 17.38 -0.94
CA ALA A 28 -10.26 16.82 0.19
C ALA A 28 -11.18 16.27 1.29
N GLU A 29 -12.21 17.02 1.65
CA GLU A 29 -13.18 16.58 2.66
C GLU A 29 -14.01 15.39 2.15
N ALA A 30 -14.44 15.40 0.89
CA ALA A 30 -15.19 14.31 0.29
C ALA A 30 -14.38 12.99 0.32
N ASN A 31 -13.09 13.05 -0.02
CA ASN A 31 -12.20 11.89 0.07
C ASN A 31 -11.90 11.48 1.52
N GLU A 32 -11.76 12.41 2.45
CA GLU A 32 -11.58 12.11 3.88
C GLU A 32 -12.69 11.17 4.38
N TYR A 33 -13.93 11.48 4.03
CA TYR A 33 -15.10 10.70 4.42
C TYR A 33 -15.34 9.42 3.62
N LEU A 34 -14.44 9.05 2.70
CA LEU A 34 -14.40 7.68 2.15
C LEU A 34 -13.88 6.67 3.19
N ALA A 35 -13.23 7.16 4.24
CA ALA A 35 -12.75 6.41 5.39
C ALA A 35 -13.46 6.90 6.68
N GLU A 36 -14.80 6.89 6.66
CA GLU A 36 -15.62 7.39 7.77
C GLU A 36 -15.36 6.65 9.10
N ASP A 37 -14.95 5.37 9.01
CA ASP A 37 -14.54 4.52 10.12
C ASP A 37 -13.31 5.08 10.85
N ARG A 38 -12.33 5.62 10.10
CA ARG A 38 -11.12 6.23 10.66
C ARG A 38 -11.41 7.57 11.31
N ILE A 39 -12.30 8.37 10.71
CA ILE A 39 -12.76 9.63 11.30
C ILE A 39 -13.44 9.34 12.64
N MET A 40 -14.34 8.36 12.69
CA MET A 40 -15.02 7.98 13.93
C MET A 40 -14.02 7.59 15.02
N CYS A 41 -13.00 6.79 14.71
CA CYS A 41 -11.94 6.44 15.66
C CYS A 41 -11.20 7.66 16.22
N LEU A 42 -10.88 8.64 15.37
CA LEU A 42 -10.22 9.88 15.80
C LEU A 42 -11.10 10.71 16.75
N GLU A 43 -12.39 10.86 16.41
CA GLU A 43 -13.35 11.61 17.22
C GLU A 43 -13.60 10.95 18.58
N ILE A 44 -13.66 9.61 18.63
CA ILE A 44 -13.75 8.87 19.90
C ILE A 44 -12.50 9.09 20.75
N TYR A 45 -11.31 9.00 20.14
CA TYR A 45 -10.05 9.16 20.86
C TYR A 45 -9.87 10.57 21.43
N THR A 46 -10.31 11.59 20.68
CA THR A 46 -10.18 13.02 21.04
C THR A 46 -11.39 13.58 21.81
N LYS A 47 -12.36 12.73 22.15
CA LYS A 47 -13.56 13.10 22.89
C LYS A 47 -13.23 13.75 24.23
N ILE A 48 -13.81 14.92 24.46
CA ILE A 48 -13.49 15.79 25.60
C ILE A 48 -13.83 15.07 26.91
N GLY A 49 -12.90 15.09 27.86
CA GLY A 49 -13.12 14.54 29.21
C GLY A 49 -13.22 13.01 29.25
N CYS A 50 -12.86 12.32 28.15
CA CYS A 50 -12.85 10.86 28.04
C CYS A 50 -11.43 10.33 27.81
N GLY A 51 -11.26 9.00 27.94
CA GLY A 51 -10.00 8.29 27.78
C GLY A 51 -10.23 6.89 27.19
N PHE A 52 -10.95 6.82 26.07
CA PHE A 52 -11.28 5.55 25.42
C PHE A 52 -10.06 4.94 24.73
N ASN A 53 -9.78 3.67 25.03
CA ASN A 53 -8.70 2.92 24.39
C ASN A 53 -9.25 1.93 23.37
N LEU A 54 -8.48 1.68 22.31
CA LEU A 54 -8.74 0.64 21.33
C LEU A 54 -8.07 -0.66 21.79
N ALA A 55 -8.79 -1.78 21.69
CA ALA A 55 -8.25 -3.11 21.97
C ALA A 55 -8.57 -4.04 20.80
N TYR A 56 -7.59 -4.88 20.44
CA TYR A 56 -7.79 -5.96 19.49
C TYR A 56 -8.38 -7.17 20.22
N VAL A 57 -9.50 -7.70 19.71
CA VAL A 57 -10.19 -8.86 20.27
C VAL A 57 -10.09 -10.00 19.24
N PRO A 58 -9.22 -11.01 19.46
CA PRO A 58 -8.94 -12.04 18.46
C PRO A 58 -10.15 -12.91 18.11
N ASP A 59 -11.10 -13.05 19.03
CA ASP A 59 -12.31 -13.85 18.85
C ASP A 59 -13.43 -13.12 18.08
N ALA A 60 -13.29 -11.81 17.87
CA ALA A 60 -14.24 -11.02 17.09
C ALA A 60 -14.02 -11.26 15.59
N LYS A 61 -14.69 -12.28 15.04
CA LYS A 61 -14.60 -12.65 13.62
C LYS A 61 -15.62 -11.87 12.78
N ALA A 62 -15.17 -11.36 11.64
CA ALA A 62 -16.02 -10.78 10.60
C ALA A 62 -15.76 -11.50 9.28
N PHE A 63 -16.82 -11.85 8.57
CA PHE A 63 -16.73 -12.42 7.22
C PHE A 63 -16.92 -11.30 6.21
N THR A 64 -16.10 -11.28 5.17
CA THR A 64 -16.19 -10.32 4.08
C THR A 64 -16.03 -11.07 2.78
N ASP A 65 -16.78 -10.65 1.77
CA ASP A 65 -16.62 -11.17 0.42
C ASP A 65 -15.37 -10.56 -0.22
N ALA A 66 -14.60 -11.41 -0.90
CA ALA A 66 -13.48 -10.94 -1.71
C ALA A 66 -14.02 -10.35 -3.01
N PRO A 67 -13.41 -9.26 -3.53
CA PRO A 67 -13.75 -8.75 -4.86
C PRO A 67 -13.58 -9.85 -5.92
N PRO A 68 -14.59 -10.09 -6.78
CA PRO A 68 -14.55 -11.19 -7.74
C PRO A 68 -13.66 -10.90 -8.95
N ASP A 69 -13.43 -9.61 -9.25
CA ASP A 69 -12.70 -9.17 -10.43
C ASP A 69 -11.75 -8.01 -10.11
N MET A 70 -10.75 -7.86 -10.99
CA MET A 70 -9.71 -6.84 -10.88
C MET A 70 -10.27 -5.41 -10.80
N MET A 71 -11.36 -5.13 -11.52
CA MET A 71 -11.87 -3.76 -11.65
C MET A 71 -12.60 -3.35 -10.38
N THR A 72 -13.38 -4.26 -9.80
CA THR A 72 -13.99 -4.07 -8.48
C THR A 72 -12.89 -3.87 -7.42
N LEU A 73 -11.81 -4.66 -7.48
CA LEU A 73 -10.66 -4.47 -6.60
C LEU A 73 -9.99 -3.09 -6.80
N MET A 74 -9.81 -2.63 -8.04
CA MET A 74 -9.27 -1.30 -8.34
C MET A 74 -10.13 -0.16 -7.79
N LYS A 75 -11.46 -0.22 -7.98
CA LYS A 75 -12.41 0.76 -7.42
C LYS A 75 -12.33 0.78 -5.89
N GLN A 76 -12.26 -0.40 -5.27
CA GLN A 76 -12.11 -0.53 -3.82
C GLN A 76 -10.77 0.06 -3.33
N ARG A 77 -9.67 -0.23 -4.02
CA ARG A 77 -8.33 0.26 -3.66
C ARG A 77 -8.18 1.75 -3.83
N ARG A 78 -8.74 2.35 -4.89
CA ARG A 78 -8.86 3.81 -5.02
C ARG A 78 -9.51 4.42 -3.77
N ARG A 79 -10.69 3.91 -3.39
CA ARG A 79 -11.43 4.40 -2.21
C ARG A 79 -10.57 4.34 -0.95
N TRP A 80 -9.94 3.19 -0.71
CA TRP A 80 -9.12 2.97 0.48
C TRP A 80 -7.87 3.84 0.51
N MET A 81 -7.19 4.01 -0.61
CA MET A 81 -5.96 4.79 -0.69
C MET A 81 -6.23 6.29 -0.56
N ASN A 82 -7.25 6.79 -1.27
CA ASN A 82 -7.66 8.20 -1.16
C ASN A 82 -8.14 8.50 0.27
N GLY A 83 -9.06 7.70 0.80
CA GLY A 83 -9.56 7.85 2.17
C GLY A 83 -8.46 7.73 3.22
N ALA A 84 -7.50 6.82 3.03
CA ALA A 84 -6.35 6.69 3.93
C ALA A 84 -5.47 7.95 3.92
N PHE A 85 -5.17 8.50 2.75
CA PHE A 85 -4.33 9.68 2.61
C PHE A 85 -4.94 10.90 3.32
N PHE A 86 -6.20 11.23 3.00
CA PHE A 86 -6.87 12.38 3.61
C PHE A 86 -7.21 12.15 5.08
N GLY A 87 -7.62 10.93 5.46
CA GLY A 87 -7.86 10.57 6.85
C GLY A 87 -6.59 10.67 7.70
N THR A 88 -5.44 10.20 7.20
CA THR A 88 -4.16 10.35 7.91
C THR A 88 -3.74 11.81 8.02
N LYS A 89 -3.90 12.63 6.97
CA LYS A 89 -3.66 14.07 7.06
C LYS A 89 -4.46 14.71 8.19
N LYS A 90 -5.74 14.33 8.35
CA LYS A 90 -6.59 14.81 9.45
C LYS A 90 -6.12 14.34 10.83
N VAL A 91 -5.72 13.07 10.95
CA VAL A 91 -5.16 12.53 12.22
C VAL A 91 -3.92 13.30 12.62
N ILE A 92 -2.98 13.50 11.70
CA ILE A 92 -1.74 14.27 11.94
C ILE A 92 -2.07 15.71 12.32
N GLY A 93 -3.02 16.36 11.63
CA GLY A 93 -3.48 17.71 11.96
C GLY A 93 -4.12 17.84 13.34
N ASN A 94 -4.63 16.75 13.92
CA ASN A 94 -5.25 16.72 15.25
C ASN A 94 -4.32 16.25 16.37
N ILE A 95 -3.01 16.11 16.12
CA ILE A 95 -2.05 15.63 17.12
C ILE A 95 -2.11 16.41 18.44
N VAL A 96 -2.27 17.73 18.38
CA VAL A 96 -2.35 18.59 19.57
C VAL A 96 -3.56 18.22 20.43
N HIS A 97 -4.71 17.93 19.81
CA HIS A 97 -5.90 17.50 20.52
C HIS A 97 -5.75 16.09 21.11
N MET A 98 -5.05 15.20 20.41
CA MET A 98 -4.80 13.83 20.85
C MET A 98 -3.91 13.75 22.09
N ILE A 99 -2.91 14.65 22.21
CA ILE A 99 -1.95 14.65 23.33
C ILE A 99 -2.32 15.63 24.45
N SER A 100 -3.31 16.50 24.23
CA SER A 100 -3.69 17.55 25.19
C SER A 100 -4.12 16.98 26.54
N CYS A 101 -3.42 17.39 27.60
CA CYS A 101 -3.73 17.02 28.98
C CYS A 101 -5.00 17.68 29.52
N LYS A 102 -5.40 18.83 28.97
CA LYS A 102 -6.63 19.52 29.39
C LYS A 102 -7.88 18.91 28.77
N ARG A 103 -7.74 18.37 27.54
CA ARG A 103 -8.87 17.86 26.76
C ARG A 103 -9.12 16.37 26.98
N THR A 104 -8.06 15.57 27.11
CA THR A 104 -8.14 14.10 27.19
C THR A 104 -7.70 13.58 28.55
N LYS A 105 -8.38 12.53 29.04
CA LYS A 105 -8.02 11.82 30.28
C LYS A 105 -7.01 10.70 30.07
N HIS A 106 -6.40 10.61 28.88
CA HIS A 106 -5.38 9.60 28.59
C HIS A 106 -4.15 9.73 29.50
N GLY A 107 -3.60 8.60 29.92
CA GLY A 107 -2.39 8.54 30.74
C GLY A 107 -1.16 9.09 30.02
N CYS A 108 -0.13 9.50 30.79
CA CYS A 108 1.10 10.06 30.25
C CYS A 108 1.81 9.09 29.27
N CYS A 109 1.89 7.80 29.63
CA CYS A 109 2.49 6.78 28.77
C CYS A 109 1.77 6.66 27.41
N ASN A 110 0.44 6.61 27.39
CA ASN A 110 -0.35 6.54 26.15
C ASN A 110 -0.12 7.77 25.26
N LYS A 111 0.03 8.96 25.87
CA LYS A 111 0.34 10.20 25.15
C LYS A 111 1.74 10.14 24.53
N CYS A 112 2.74 9.67 25.27
CA CYS A 112 4.10 9.48 24.74
C CYS A 112 4.13 8.47 23.59
N MET A 113 3.46 7.32 23.75
CA MET A 113 3.31 6.33 22.68
C MET A 113 2.59 6.91 21.46
N MET A 114 1.59 7.77 21.67
CA MET A 114 0.89 8.44 20.57
C MET A 114 1.83 9.37 19.80
N VAL A 115 2.69 10.14 20.48
CA VAL A 115 3.70 10.98 19.80
C VAL A 115 4.65 10.12 18.97
N PHE A 116 5.17 9.03 19.54
CA PHE A 116 6.03 8.10 18.81
C PHE A 116 5.32 7.50 17.59
N PHE A 117 4.08 7.06 17.76
CA PHE A 117 3.26 6.53 16.67
C PHE A 117 3.01 7.58 15.57
N MET A 118 2.82 8.86 15.93
CA MET A 118 2.69 9.93 14.94
C MET A 118 3.97 10.15 14.14
N ILE A 119 5.15 10.12 14.78
CA ILE A 119 6.44 10.19 14.09
C ILE A 119 6.58 9.01 13.12
N PHE A 120 6.29 7.79 13.59
CA PHE A 120 6.28 6.60 12.75
C PHE A 120 5.33 6.74 11.56
N MET A 121 4.12 7.24 11.76
CA MET A 121 3.14 7.45 10.69
C MET A 121 3.61 8.48 9.66
N VAL A 122 4.20 9.61 10.09
CA VAL A 122 4.77 10.61 9.17
C VAL A 122 5.91 10.02 8.36
N ALA A 123 6.81 9.27 9.00
CA ALA A 123 7.91 8.59 8.30
C ALA A 123 7.38 7.58 7.28
N ASN A 124 6.40 6.74 7.67
CA ASN A 124 5.82 5.72 6.81
C ASN A 124 5.12 6.34 5.59
N TYR A 125 4.35 7.42 5.76
CA TYR A 125 3.69 8.09 4.64
C TYR A 125 4.68 8.85 3.74
N THR A 126 5.78 9.37 4.30
CA THR A 126 6.87 9.94 3.50
C THR A 126 7.52 8.85 2.63
N LEU A 127 7.79 7.68 3.18
CA LEU A 127 8.31 6.54 2.41
C LEU A 127 7.31 6.03 1.36
N GLN A 128 6.02 6.01 1.71
CA GLN A 128 4.94 5.62 0.79
C GLN A 128 4.88 6.53 -0.44
N PHE A 129 5.30 7.80 -0.34
CA PHE A 129 5.38 8.68 -1.51
C PHE A 129 6.44 8.19 -2.53
N PHE A 130 7.55 7.63 -2.05
CA PHE A 130 8.64 7.14 -2.90
C PHE A 130 8.49 5.67 -3.30
N ILE A 131 7.44 4.98 -2.88
CA ILE A 131 7.33 3.51 -3.01
C ILE A 131 7.37 3.02 -4.46
N VAL A 132 6.80 3.78 -5.41
CA VAL A 132 6.83 3.45 -6.85
C VAL A 132 8.27 3.51 -7.38
N GLY A 133 9.00 4.57 -7.02
CA GLY A 133 10.41 4.71 -7.39
C GLY A 133 11.30 3.69 -6.68
N ALA A 134 11.02 3.38 -5.41
CA ALA A 134 11.74 2.38 -4.64
C ALA A 134 11.54 0.97 -5.25
N LEU A 135 10.33 0.62 -5.68
CA LEU A 135 10.07 -0.65 -6.37
C LEU A 135 10.81 -0.72 -7.70
N PHE A 136 10.82 0.37 -8.49
CA PHE A 136 11.61 0.44 -9.71
C PHE A 136 13.10 0.23 -9.43
N ALA A 137 13.68 0.96 -8.47
CA ALA A 137 15.10 0.86 -8.12
C ALA A 137 15.46 -0.54 -7.60
N ALA A 138 14.63 -1.15 -6.76
CA ALA A 138 14.84 -2.51 -6.29
C ALA A 138 14.78 -3.52 -7.45
N THR A 139 13.78 -3.40 -8.33
CA THR A 139 13.66 -4.28 -9.50
C THR A 139 14.86 -4.11 -10.42
N TYR A 140 15.27 -2.87 -10.71
CA TYR A 140 16.45 -2.55 -11.52
C TYR A 140 17.73 -3.18 -10.94
N ALA A 141 17.98 -3.01 -9.63
CA ALA A 141 19.14 -3.61 -8.97
C ALA A 141 19.12 -5.15 -9.03
N PHE A 142 17.94 -5.78 -8.93
CA PHE A 142 17.84 -7.23 -9.10
C PHE A 142 18.14 -7.68 -10.52
N TYR A 143 17.63 -6.98 -11.53
CA TYR A 143 17.92 -7.33 -12.93
C TYR A 143 19.40 -7.15 -13.28
N ASP A 144 20.06 -6.13 -12.72
CA ASP A 144 21.50 -5.92 -12.86
C ASP A 144 22.30 -7.16 -12.41
N GLN A 145 22.01 -7.64 -11.20
CA GLN A 145 22.65 -8.84 -10.64
C GLN A 145 22.34 -10.09 -11.47
N VAL A 146 21.09 -10.25 -11.90
CA VAL A 146 20.68 -11.41 -12.70
C VAL A 146 21.37 -11.44 -14.06
N PHE A 147 21.43 -10.31 -14.77
CA PHE A 147 22.08 -10.26 -16.08
C PHE A 147 23.60 -10.43 -15.97
N ALA A 148 24.23 -9.89 -14.92
CA ALA A 148 25.64 -10.12 -14.65
C ALA A 148 25.97 -11.62 -14.56
N THR A 149 25.15 -12.39 -13.84
CA THR A 149 25.37 -13.83 -13.65
C THR A 149 24.97 -14.66 -14.86
N VAL A 150 23.82 -14.38 -15.48
CA VAL A 150 23.30 -15.20 -16.61
C VAL A 150 24.13 -15.02 -17.87
N PHE A 151 24.70 -13.83 -18.09
CA PHE A 151 25.48 -13.56 -19.30
C PHE A 151 26.96 -13.93 -19.18
N ASP A 152 27.41 -14.45 -18.03
CA ASP A 152 28.83 -14.72 -17.78
C ASP A 152 29.45 -15.82 -18.66
N GLY A 153 28.64 -16.54 -19.46
CA GLY A 153 29.12 -17.53 -20.44
C GLY A 153 28.95 -17.16 -21.92
N ASN A 154 28.32 -16.03 -22.24
CA ASN A 154 28.04 -15.64 -23.63
C ASN A 154 28.63 -14.26 -23.93
N TRP A 155 29.71 -14.24 -24.71
CA TRP A 155 30.48 -13.03 -25.01
C TRP A 155 29.61 -11.89 -25.61
N ALA A 156 28.68 -12.19 -26.52
CA ALA A 156 27.86 -11.18 -27.17
C ALA A 156 26.84 -10.55 -26.21
N LEU A 157 26.27 -11.35 -25.30
CA LEU A 157 25.36 -10.86 -24.26
C LEU A 157 26.11 -10.11 -23.16
N LYS A 158 27.30 -10.59 -22.78
CA LYS A 158 28.18 -9.94 -21.81
C LYS A 158 28.63 -8.56 -22.29
N GLU A 159 29.03 -8.45 -23.55
CA GLU A 159 29.38 -7.18 -24.18
C GLU A 159 28.19 -6.22 -24.20
N SER A 160 27.00 -6.69 -24.59
CA SER A 160 25.77 -5.89 -24.60
C SER A 160 25.37 -5.39 -23.20
N TYR A 161 25.61 -6.19 -22.17
CA TYR A 161 25.39 -5.82 -20.77
C TYR A 161 26.45 -4.83 -20.26
N GLN A 162 27.74 -5.06 -20.53
CA GLN A 162 28.83 -4.15 -20.16
C GLN A 162 28.70 -2.78 -20.81
N ASN A 163 28.17 -2.73 -22.04
CA ASN A 163 27.84 -1.49 -22.74
C ASN A 163 26.58 -0.79 -22.17
N GLY A 164 25.91 -1.37 -21.17
CA GLY A 164 24.75 -0.80 -20.49
C GLY A 164 23.44 -0.89 -21.28
N VAL A 165 23.45 -1.43 -22.50
CA VAL A 165 22.30 -1.43 -23.42
C VAL A 165 21.14 -2.24 -22.86
N VAL A 166 21.42 -3.40 -22.27
CA VAL A 166 20.39 -4.29 -21.71
C VAL A 166 19.67 -3.64 -20.53
N MET A 167 20.42 -3.03 -19.62
CA MET A 167 19.86 -2.35 -18.45
C MET A 167 19.06 -1.10 -18.83
N LEU A 168 19.56 -0.34 -19.82
CA LEU A 168 18.85 0.80 -20.36
C LEU A 168 17.52 0.40 -21.02
N LEU A 169 17.52 -0.68 -21.80
CA LEU A 169 16.32 -1.22 -22.43
C LEU A 169 15.30 -1.68 -21.37
N PHE A 170 15.75 -2.39 -20.32
CA PHE A 170 14.90 -2.77 -19.20
C PHE A 170 14.27 -1.55 -18.53
N ALA A 171 15.05 -0.51 -18.25
CA ALA A 171 14.56 0.73 -17.65
C ALA A 171 13.49 1.40 -18.53
N TYR A 172 13.72 1.49 -19.85
CA TYR A 172 12.72 2.03 -20.78
C TYR A 172 11.43 1.22 -20.79
N VAL A 173 11.49 -0.11 -20.79
CA VAL A 173 10.30 -0.96 -20.74
C VAL A 173 9.52 -0.74 -19.44
N TYR A 174 10.20 -0.71 -18.29
CA TYR A 174 9.53 -0.51 -17.00
C TYR A 174 8.90 0.88 -16.88
N VAL A 175 9.63 1.92 -17.27
CA VAL A 175 9.13 3.30 -17.27
C VAL A 175 7.98 3.45 -18.27
N PHE A 176 8.05 2.82 -19.43
CA PHE A 176 6.95 2.78 -20.39
C PHE A 176 5.69 2.18 -19.77
N LEU A 177 5.78 1.07 -19.04
CA LEU A 177 4.64 0.49 -18.33
C LEU A 177 4.06 1.45 -17.28
N ILE A 178 4.89 2.14 -16.50
CA ILE A 178 4.43 3.17 -15.55
C ILE A 178 3.68 4.30 -16.28
N VAL A 179 4.28 4.84 -17.34
CA VAL A 179 3.70 5.94 -18.13
C VAL A 179 2.38 5.49 -18.77
N MET A 180 2.31 4.24 -19.23
CA MET A 180 1.09 3.65 -19.75
C MET A 180 -0.01 3.60 -18.68
N VAL A 181 0.29 3.15 -17.45
CA VAL A 181 -0.68 3.21 -16.33
C VAL A 181 -1.15 4.63 -16.08
N LEU A 182 -0.22 5.60 -16.07
CA LEU A 182 -0.52 7.00 -15.85
C LEU A 182 -1.48 7.55 -16.91
N ILE A 183 -1.18 7.33 -18.19
CA ILE A 183 -2.02 7.75 -19.31
C ILE A 183 -3.39 7.08 -19.23
N LEU A 184 -3.45 5.76 -19.03
CA LEU A 184 -4.72 5.03 -18.91
C LEU A 184 -5.57 5.53 -17.74
N SER A 185 -4.93 5.89 -16.62
CA SER A 185 -5.59 6.35 -15.40
C SER A 185 -6.16 7.77 -15.54
N LEU A 186 -5.62 8.59 -16.44
CA LEU A 186 -6.07 9.96 -16.71
C LEU A 186 -7.01 10.05 -17.92
N ALA A 187 -6.78 9.25 -18.96
CA ALA A 187 -7.43 9.42 -20.25
C ALA A 187 -8.76 8.66 -20.38
N LEU A 188 -8.91 7.52 -19.71
CA LEU A 188 -10.05 6.64 -19.92
C LEU A 188 -10.74 6.26 -18.61
N PRO A 189 -12.08 6.17 -18.60
CA PRO A 189 -12.79 5.57 -17.49
C PRO A 189 -12.40 4.08 -17.39
N LEU A 190 -12.28 3.62 -16.16
CA LEU A 190 -11.77 2.31 -15.81
C LEU A 190 -12.46 1.17 -16.59
N GLU A 191 -13.77 1.27 -16.80
CA GLU A 191 -14.58 0.25 -17.49
C GLU A 191 -14.17 0.05 -18.96
N LYS A 192 -13.75 1.11 -19.66
CA LYS A 192 -13.28 1.04 -21.05
C LYS A 192 -11.83 0.57 -21.14
N ALA A 193 -11.02 0.84 -20.11
CA ALA A 193 -9.60 0.52 -20.08
C ALA A 193 -9.27 -0.87 -19.49
N ARG A 194 -10.28 -1.71 -19.19
CA ARG A 194 -10.12 -3.02 -18.53
C ARG A 194 -9.01 -3.89 -19.12
N ALA A 195 -9.05 -4.08 -20.44
CA ALA A 195 -8.10 -4.96 -21.14
C ALA A 195 -6.66 -4.44 -20.99
N TRP A 196 -6.46 -3.13 -21.11
CA TRP A 196 -5.16 -2.50 -20.99
C TRP A 196 -4.58 -2.60 -19.58
N PHE A 197 -5.40 -2.37 -18.54
CA PHE A 197 -4.95 -2.58 -17.17
C PHE A 197 -4.55 -4.04 -16.91
N ASN A 198 -5.32 -5.02 -17.41
CA ASN A 198 -4.96 -6.44 -17.31
C ASN A 198 -3.60 -6.72 -17.97
N ILE A 199 -3.38 -6.23 -19.19
CA ILE A 199 -2.11 -6.41 -19.92
C ILE A 199 -0.94 -5.86 -19.11
N VAL A 200 -1.06 -4.63 -18.60
CA VAL A 200 0.00 -3.99 -17.81
C VAL A 200 0.25 -4.73 -16.50
N THR A 201 -0.80 -5.18 -15.80
CA THR A 201 -0.67 -5.99 -14.59
C THR A 201 0.04 -7.32 -14.86
N VAL A 202 -0.31 -8.02 -15.93
CA VAL A 202 0.37 -9.27 -16.33
C VAL A 202 1.82 -9.00 -16.70
N ALA A 203 2.11 -7.93 -17.44
CA ALA A 203 3.48 -7.55 -17.80
C ALA A 203 4.33 -7.28 -16.55
N PHE A 204 3.83 -6.50 -15.59
CA PHE A 204 4.53 -6.29 -14.32
C PHE A 204 4.69 -7.58 -13.51
N GLY A 205 3.65 -8.43 -13.44
CA GLY A 205 3.71 -9.71 -12.75
C GLY A 205 4.77 -10.64 -13.35
N PHE A 206 4.89 -10.66 -14.68
CA PHE A 206 5.94 -11.39 -15.38
C PHE A 206 7.34 -10.84 -15.08
N LEU A 207 7.52 -9.51 -15.09
CA LEU A 207 8.79 -8.88 -14.71
C LEU A 207 9.19 -9.23 -13.27
N THR A 208 8.24 -9.28 -12.35
CA THR A 208 8.50 -9.67 -10.96
C THR A 208 8.77 -11.17 -10.82
N ALA A 209 8.06 -12.02 -11.55
CA ALA A 209 8.35 -13.46 -11.57
C ALA A 209 9.79 -13.73 -12.02
N LEU A 210 10.22 -13.08 -13.11
CA LEU A 210 11.59 -13.17 -13.60
C LEU A 210 12.61 -12.63 -12.60
N SER A 211 12.36 -11.49 -11.95
CA SER A 211 13.30 -10.96 -10.95
C SER A 211 13.41 -11.87 -9.72
N VAL A 212 12.30 -12.46 -9.27
CA VAL A 212 12.30 -13.39 -8.13
C VAL A 212 13.02 -14.68 -8.51
N PHE A 213 12.74 -15.24 -9.69
CA PHE A 213 13.43 -16.43 -10.19
C PHE A 213 14.93 -16.19 -10.34
N GLY A 214 15.32 -15.07 -10.96
CA GLY A 214 16.72 -14.70 -11.13
C GLY A 214 17.43 -14.48 -9.80
N MET A 215 16.77 -13.88 -8.81
CA MET A 215 17.31 -13.75 -7.46
C MET A 215 17.53 -15.12 -6.81
N VAL A 216 16.56 -16.03 -6.88
CA VAL A 216 16.72 -17.39 -6.32
C VAL A 216 17.88 -18.11 -7.01
N PHE A 217 18.01 -17.99 -8.33
CA PHE A 217 19.13 -18.55 -9.08
C PHE A 217 20.48 -17.96 -8.61
N TYR A 218 20.58 -16.63 -8.52
CA TYR A 218 21.77 -15.93 -8.02
C TYR A 218 22.17 -16.41 -6.62
N LEU A 219 21.19 -16.56 -5.72
CA LEU A 219 21.43 -17.03 -4.35
C LEU A 219 21.98 -18.47 -4.31
N ILE A 220 21.48 -19.34 -5.20
CA ILE A 220 21.96 -20.73 -5.30
C ILE A 220 23.40 -20.75 -5.84
N THR A 221 23.73 -19.91 -6.81
CA THR A 221 25.05 -19.90 -7.45
C THR A 221 26.12 -19.24 -6.60
N SER A 222 25.81 -18.11 -5.97
CA SER A 222 26.78 -17.33 -5.19
C SER A 222 26.95 -17.85 -3.75
N GLY A 223 25.93 -18.52 -3.19
CA GLY A 223 25.94 -18.96 -1.80
C GLY A 223 25.91 -17.80 -0.79
N PHE A 224 25.73 -18.13 0.50
CA PHE A 224 25.68 -17.14 1.60
C PHE A 224 27.04 -17.02 2.31
N PHE A 225 28.13 -16.81 1.55
CA PHE A 225 29.47 -16.77 2.14
C PHE A 225 29.91 -15.33 2.41
N PRO A 226 30.42 -15.01 3.62
CA PRO A 226 30.99 -13.70 3.92
C PRO A 226 32.23 -13.44 3.04
N HIS A 227 32.59 -12.16 2.87
CA HIS A 227 33.73 -11.77 2.06
C HIS A 227 35.02 -12.49 2.51
N GLU A 228 35.57 -13.32 1.62
CA GLU A 228 36.91 -13.85 1.79
C GLU A 228 37.90 -12.71 1.51
N LYS A 229 38.79 -12.42 2.47
CA LYS A 229 39.80 -11.39 2.33
C LYS A 229 41.14 -12.05 2.05
N GLU A 230 41.83 -11.57 1.03
CA GLU A 230 43.20 -11.98 0.73
C GLU A 230 44.16 -10.90 1.24
N TYR A 231 45.23 -11.32 1.91
CA TYR A 231 46.23 -10.37 2.41
C TYR A 231 47.16 -9.97 1.27
N ASN A 232 47.08 -8.71 0.86
CA ASN A 232 47.97 -8.18 -0.17
C ASN A 232 49.28 -7.72 0.48
N GLU A 233 50.36 -8.48 0.27
CA GLU A 233 51.67 -8.18 0.84
C GLU A 233 52.24 -6.83 0.39
N GLY A 234 51.87 -6.33 -0.78
CA GLY A 234 52.34 -5.04 -1.33
C GLY A 234 51.70 -3.82 -0.67
N MET A 235 50.41 -3.89 -0.35
CA MET A 235 49.68 -2.81 0.33
C MET A 235 49.62 -2.97 1.86
N LYS A 236 50.05 -4.13 2.40
CA LYS A 236 49.92 -4.50 3.82
C LYS A 236 48.49 -4.39 4.35
N GLU A 237 47.52 -4.61 3.47
CA GLU A 237 46.10 -4.52 3.77
C GLU A 237 45.38 -5.78 3.31
N TRP A 238 44.32 -6.11 4.03
CA TRP A 238 43.40 -7.18 3.66
C TRP A 238 42.45 -6.66 2.60
N ILE A 239 42.63 -7.12 1.36
CA ILE A 239 41.82 -6.70 0.21
C ILE A 239 40.71 -7.75 -0.01
N PRO A 240 39.46 -7.34 -0.33
CA PRO A 240 38.43 -8.29 -0.71
C PRO A 240 38.84 -9.07 -1.96
N LYS A 241 38.74 -10.40 -1.93
CA LYS A 241 38.94 -11.25 -3.12
C LYS A 241 37.80 -10.99 -4.11
N ASP A 242 38.10 -11.02 -5.42
CA ASP A 242 37.21 -10.54 -6.51
C ASP A 242 35.83 -11.21 -6.61
N GLU A 243 35.55 -12.28 -5.86
CA GLU A 243 34.25 -12.94 -5.83
C GLU A 243 33.41 -12.48 -4.63
N THR A 244 32.65 -11.40 -4.85
CA THR A 244 31.69 -10.88 -3.87
C THR A 244 30.41 -11.72 -3.87
N ASN A 245 30.24 -12.61 -2.89
CA ASN A 245 29.01 -13.42 -2.77
C ASN A 245 27.97 -12.87 -1.77
N PHE A 246 28.38 -12.05 -0.79
CA PHE A 246 27.45 -11.42 0.15
C PHE A 246 27.05 -10.00 -0.29
N SER A 247 25.82 -9.83 -0.77
CA SER A 247 25.24 -8.52 -1.04
C SER A 247 24.35 -8.09 0.12
N VAL A 248 24.50 -6.85 0.59
CA VAL A 248 23.56 -6.23 1.57
C VAL A 248 22.11 -6.31 1.06
N LEU A 249 21.93 -6.32 -0.26
CA LEU A 249 20.63 -6.49 -0.90
C LEU A 249 20.02 -7.88 -0.65
N VAL A 250 20.84 -8.93 -0.64
CA VAL A 250 20.41 -10.30 -0.31
C VAL A 250 19.99 -10.39 1.14
N LEU A 251 20.76 -9.81 2.06
CA LEU A 251 20.41 -9.75 3.48
C LEU A 251 19.07 -9.01 3.68
N ALA A 252 18.88 -7.87 3.00
CA ALA A 252 17.63 -7.13 3.03
C ALA A 252 16.46 -7.97 2.48
N GLY A 253 16.68 -8.73 1.40
CA GLY A 253 15.70 -9.66 0.83
C GLY A 253 15.29 -10.77 1.81
N VAL A 254 16.24 -11.38 2.50
CA VAL A 254 15.98 -12.41 3.53
C VAL A 254 15.18 -11.83 4.69
N ILE A 255 15.55 -10.65 5.19
CA ILE A 255 14.81 -9.96 6.24
C ILE A 255 13.37 -9.66 5.78
N MET A 256 13.20 -9.15 4.55
CA MET A 256 11.88 -8.90 3.96
C MET A 256 11.04 -10.17 3.83
N LEU A 257 11.64 -11.30 3.42
CA LEU A 257 10.90 -12.56 3.30
C LEU A 257 10.56 -13.16 4.67
N SER A 258 11.42 -12.96 5.67
CA SER A 258 11.21 -13.46 7.04
C SER A 258 9.93 -12.93 7.68
N ILE A 259 9.45 -11.74 7.29
CA ILE A 259 8.23 -11.17 7.86
C ILE A 259 6.98 -11.98 7.50
N TYR A 260 6.99 -12.66 6.35
CA TYR A 260 5.90 -13.56 5.96
C TYR A 260 5.88 -14.83 6.81
N VAL A 261 6.95 -15.15 7.55
CA VAL A 261 6.99 -16.28 8.50
C VAL A 261 6.31 -15.95 9.83
N VAL A 262 6.18 -14.67 10.18
CA VAL A 262 5.61 -14.23 11.47
C VAL A 262 4.21 -14.80 11.74
N PRO A 263 3.25 -14.80 10.79
CA PRO A 263 1.95 -15.43 11.00
C PRO A 263 2.04 -16.93 11.34
N MET A 264 3.03 -17.65 10.79
CA MET A 264 3.24 -19.08 11.08
C MET A 264 3.63 -19.29 12.55
N ILE A 265 4.45 -18.39 13.09
CA ILE A 265 4.91 -18.44 14.48
C ILE A 265 3.77 -18.05 15.44
N LEU A 266 2.99 -17.02 15.11
CA LEU A 266 1.95 -16.50 15.99
C LEU A 266 0.70 -17.39 16.07
N ARG A 267 0.34 -18.10 14.97
CA ARG A 267 -0.86 -18.96 14.92
C ARG A 267 -0.56 -20.28 14.16
N PRO A 268 0.29 -21.16 14.72
CA PRO A 268 0.76 -22.35 14.00
C PRO A 268 -0.35 -23.33 13.65
N VAL A 269 -1.38 -23.48 14.50
CA VAL A 269 -2.50 -24.41 14.27
C VAL A 269 -3.38 -23.94 13.10
N ASP A 270 -3.73 -22.65 13.07
CA ASP A 270 -4.52 -22.08 11.97
C ASP A 270 -3.73 -22.10 10.66
N PHE A 271 -2.43 -21.86 10.72
CA PHE A 271 -1.54 -21.96 9.56
C PHE A 271 -1.48 -23.38 9.00
N LEU A 272 -1.22 -24.38 9.83
CA LEU A 272 -1.11 -25.79 9.41
C LEU A 272 -2.45 -26.31 8.86
N SER A 273 -3.57 -25.89 9.42
CA SER A 273 -4.91 -26.29 8.93
C SER A 273 -5.27 -25.72 7.55
N ASN A 274 -4.67 -24.60 7.14
CA ASN A 274 -4.90 -23.97 5.82
C ASN A 274 -3.59 -23.71 5.05
N LEU A 275 -2.66 -24.66 5.11
CA LEU A 275 -1.33 -24.52 4.51
C LEU A 275 -1.40 -24.28 3.00
N GLY A 276 -2.26 -25.02 2.30
CA GLY A 276 -2.42 -24.90 0.84
C GLY A 276 -2.91 -23.51 0.41
N GLY A 277 -3.94 -22.98 1.08
CA GLY A 277 -4.47 -21.65 0.79
C GLY A 277 -3.46 -20.55 1.08
N TYR A 278 -2.69 -20.68 2.15
CA TYR A 278 -1.62 -19.74 2.47
C TYR A 278 -0.53 -19.72 1.40
N ILE A 279 -0.03 -20.90 0.97
CA ILE A 279 1.05 -20.98 -0.02
C ILE A 279 0.61 -20.35 -1.34
N VAL A 280 -0.57 -20.72 -1.86
CA VAL A 280 -1.12 -20.14 -3.09
C VAL A 280 -1.32 -18.63 -2.94
N GLY A 281 -1.83 -18.18 -1.79
CA GLY A 281 -2.01 -16.77 -1.48
C GLY A 281 -0.70 -15.98 -1.46
N LEU A 282 0.35 -16.54 -0.86
CA LEU A 282 1.68 -15.90 -0.78
C LEU A 282 2.30 -15.74 -2.16
N PHE A 283 2.33 -16.80 -2.97
CA PHE A 283 2.86 -16.73 -4.33
C PHE A 283 2.08 -15.72 -5.19
N THR A 284 0.75 -15.77 -5.12
CA THR A 284 -0.11 -14.83 -5.84
C THR A 284 0.14 -13.39 -5.38
N TYR A 285 0.30 -13.18 -4.06
CA TYR A 285 0.58 -11.86 -3.50
C TYR A 285 1.90 -11.28 -4.01
N ILE A 286 2.99 -12.07 -3.99
CA ILE A 286 4.31 -11.64 -4.47
C ILE A 286 4.26 -11.19 -5.92
N LEU A 287 3.58 -11.96 -6.80
CA LEU A 287 3.43 -11.62 -8.21
C LEU A 287 2.59 -10.36 -8.43
N LEU A 288 1.65 -10.06 -7.52
CA LEU A 288 0.79 -8.88 -7.59
C LEU A 288 1.38 -7.65 -6.88
N ILE A 289 2.53 -7.72 -6.22
CA ILE A 289 3.17 -6.57 -5.56
C ILE A 289 3.26 -5.33 -6.48
N PRO A 290 3.72 -5.44 -7.75
CA PRO A 290 3.78 -4.28 -8.63
C PRO A 290 2.41 -3.71 -8.99
N MET A 291 1.37 -4.54 -9.00
CA MET A 291 0.01 -4.07 -9.20
C MET A 291 -0.44 -3.20 -8.01
N TYR A 292 -0.19 -3.67 -6.79
CA TYR A 292 -0.51 -2.91 -5.57
C TYR A 292 0.26 -1.60 -5.49
N ILE A 293 1.54 -1.61 -5.87
CA ILE A 293 2.43 -0.47 -5.73
C ILE A 293 2.29 0.50 -6.91
N ASN A 294 2.44 0.04 -8.15
CA ASN A 294 2.42 0.91 -9.33
C ASN A 294 0.98 1.18 -9.77
N VAL A 295 0.23 0.13 -10.12
CA VAL A 295 -1.08 0.28 -10.78
C VAL A 295 -2.09 0.96 -9.87
N PHE A 296 -2.29 0.45 -8.66
CA PHE A 296 -3.30 0.98 -7.74
C PHE A 296 -2.94 2.37 -7.22
N SER A 297 -1.68 2.64 -6.88
CA SER A 297 -1.27 3.97 -6.42
C SER A 297 -1.48 5.02 -7.50
N ILE A 298 -0.98 4.78 -8.72
CA ILE A 298 -1.12 5.73 -9.81
C ILE A 298 -2.60 5.96 -10.13
N TYR A 299 -3.38 4.87 -10.27
CA TYR A 299 -4.80 4.98 -10.55
C TYR A 299 -5.56 5.76 -9.48
N ALA A 300 -5.30 5.48 -8.19
CA ALA A 300 -5.96 6.14 -7.07
C ALA A 300 -5.72 7.66 -7.06
N PHE A 301 -4.45 8.07 -7.18
CA PHE A 301 -4.07 9.49 -7.13
C PHE A 301 -4.42 10.28 -8.40
N CYS A 302 -4.55 9.62 -9.56
CA CYS A 302 -5.10 10.25 -10.76
C CYS A 302 -6.61 10.54 -10.62
N ASN A 303 -7.31 9.74 -9.81
CA ASN A 303 -8.77 9.76 -9.69
C ASN A 303 -9.25 10.26 -8.32
N LEU A 304 -8.61 11.30 -7.77
CA LEU A 304 -9.05 11.94 -6.52
C LEU A 304 -10.44 12.60 -6.64
N HIS A 305 -10.83 12.98 -7.86
CA HIS A 305 -12.14 13.57 -8.12
C HIS A 305 -13.29 12.54 -8.06
N ASP A 306 -12.98 11.25 -8.18
CA ASP A 306 -13.96 10.18 -8.10
C ASP A 306 -14.13 9.71 -6.65
N VAL A 307 -15.20 10.22 -6.01
CA VAL A 307 -15.59 9.91 -4.63
C VAL A 307 -16.65 8.80 -4.57
N SER A 308 -16.83 8.04 -5.66
CA SER A 308 -17.81 6.94 -5.68
C SER A 308 -17.38 5.80 -4.75
N TRP A 309 -18.39 5.22 -4.09
CA TRP A 309 -18.20 4.11 -3.15
C TRP A 309 -17.98 2.75 -3.84
N GLY A 310 -18.05 2.69 -5.17
CA GLY A 310 -17.80 1.51 -6.01
C GLY A 310 -18.90 0.44 -5.97
N ASN A 311 -19.49 0.18 -4.79
CA ASN A 311 -20.47 -0.88 -4.55
C ASN A 311 -21.88 -0.38 -4.18
N ARG A 312 -22.08 0.94 -4.07
CA ARG A 312 -23.40 1.54 -3.86
C ARG A 312 -23.84 2.16 -5.19
N PRO A 313 -25.12 2.02 -5.60
CA PRO A 313 -25.60 2.68 -6.81
C PRO A 313 -25.43 4.19 -6.62
N THR A 314 -24.45 4.77 -7.30
CA THR A 314 -24.35 6.21 -7.47
C THR A 314 -25.24 6.58 -8.64
N THR A 315 -26.17 7.51 -8.42
CA THR A 315 -26.78 8.26 -9.52
C THR A 315 -25.65 8.80 -10.39
N THR A 316 -25.80 8.56 -11.70
CA THR A 316 -24.78 8.69 -12.74
C THR A 316 -24.31 10.13 -12.93
N THR A 317 -23.52 10.70 -12.02
CA THR A 317 -22.82 11.97 -12.27
C THR A 317 -21.69 12.19 -11.25
N THR A 318 -20.64 12.86 -11.73
CA THR A 318 -19.45 13.41 -11.07
C THR A 318 -19.49 13.44 -9.52
N GLY A 319 -18.40 13.05 -8.84
CA GLY A 319 -18.37 12.78 -7.39
C GLY A 319 -18.89 13.89 -6.45
N THR A 320 -19.02 15.14 -6.92
CA THR A 320 -19.66 16.25 -6.21
C THR A 320 -21.19 16.24 -6.34
N GLU A 321 -21.71 15.76 -7.47
CA GLU A 321 -23.13 15.64 -7.78
C GLU A 321 -23.79 14.42 -7.14
N ALA A 322 -23.03 13.37 -6.81
CA ALA A 322 -23.55 12.25 -6.02
C ALA A 322 -24.05 12.70 -4.63
N PHE A 323 -23.42 13.73 -4.05
CA PHE A 323 -23.88 14.32 -2.79
C PHE A 323 -25.11 15.23 -2.96
N SER A 324 -25.25 15.94 -4.09
CA SER A 324 -26.44 16.74 -4.38
C SER A 324 -27.64 15.90 -4.86
N ALA A 325 -27.41 14.78 -5.54
CA ALA A 325 -28.45 13.82 -5.91
C ALA A 325 -29.03 13.11 -4.68
N ASN A 326 -28.19 12.74 -3.70
CA ASN A 326 -28.66 12.23 -2.41
C ASN A 326 -29.57 13.24 -1.69
N LYS A 327 -29.30 14.56 -1.81
CA LYS A 327 -30.16 15.61 -1.25
C LYS A 327 -31.58 15.59 -1.83
N GLN A 328 -31.73 15.37 -3.14
CA GLN A 328 -33.05 15.27 -3.78
C GLN A 328 -33.79 14.01 -3.37
N VAL A 329 -33.11 12.87 -3.31
CA VAL A 329 -33.68 11.60 -2.82
C VAL A 329 -34.09 11.71 -1.35
N GLN A 330 -33.33 12.43 -0.52
CA GLN A 330 -33.65 12.68 0.89
C GLN A 330 -34.90 13.55 1.05
N MET A 331 -35.01 14.65 0.30
CA MET A 331 -36.22 15.50 0.30
C MET A 331 -37.47 14.71 -0.15
N GLN A 332 -37.31 13.82 -1.13
CA GLN A 332 -38.38 12.92 -1.56
C GLN A 332 -38.76 11.90 -0.49
N THR A 333 -37.77 11.39 0.24
CA THR A 333 -37.97 10.41 1.32
C THR A 333 -38.66 11.06 2.51
N GLU A 334 -38.24 12.27 2.92
CA GLU A 334 -38.91 13.06 3.96
C GLU A 334 -40.38 13.34 3.62
N HIS A 335 -40.69 13.65 2.36
CA HIS A 335 -42.08 13.83 1.90
C HIS A 335 -42.90 12.53 1.92
N ASN A 336 -42.27 11.35 1.80
CA ASN A 336 -42.96 10.06 1.84
C ASN A 336 -43.23 9.56 3.28
N TYR A 337 -42.59 10.16 4.29
CA TYR A 337 -42.74 9.80 5.71
C TYR A 337 -43.49 10.87 6.55
N GLN A 338 -43.98 11.94 5.92
CA GLN A 338 -44.92 12.90 6.49
C GLN A 338 -46.34 12.59 6.04
#